data_AF-A0A095AHE6-F1
#
_entry.id   AF-A0A095AHE6-F1
#
_cell.length_a   1.000
_cell.length_b   1.000
_cell.length_c   1.000
_cell.angle_alpha   90.00
_cell.angle_beta   90.00
_cell.angle_gamma   90.00
#
_symmetry.space_group_name_H-M   'P 1'
#
loop_
_entity.id
_entity.type
_entity.pdbx_description
1 polymer ?
#
loop_
_entity_poly.entity_id
_entity_poly.type
_entity_poly.pdbx_seq_one_letter_code
_entity_poly.pdbx_strand_id
1 'polypeptide(L)'
;MSTKRSVYKKNSPNNKLVVYLIQRDIFDDLQLIDPIEGIVTIEKNKLEYSKIFARIRCTFRYGEQQLDDVLSGVTFYKEFFIQTKQIYPMDMNEDNDKYNDVQVYASETPQCTTGKRNAVNLVIRRLTLAIPKPDDNVYTKEIIRPFHFHSGQLHITAILPKDVYYHGESIPLKLLIDNESSNIVRRLNIQVIQDVQITLFKRRTMRCIVVDMETEEGFPINSHTTGWNETIQLRPSLQEIRGQAVVALDGKLKHQDTNLASSTLIKDYRKKENMGIIVQYMIRIKAVTGFGGRDVQMELPIILCHARQQQEIIKAEEADDLIIEEFKRPAAKQRQTTNEMEKMDSY
;
A
#
# COMPACT_ATOMS: atom_id res chain seq x y z
N MET A 1 8.06 1.01 -32.22
CA MET A 1 8.70 0.44 -31.02
C MET A 1 7.96 -0.84 -30.70
N SER A 2 8.61 -1.99 -30.59
CA SER A 2 7.93 -3.26 -30.29
C SER A 2 7.30 -3.18 -28.89
N THR A 3 5.98 -3.04 -28.85
CA THR A 3 5.16 -2.95 -27.63
C THR A 3 4.94 -4.36 -27.09
N LYS A 4 6.02 -5.01 -26.67
CA LYS A 4 5.93 -6.35 -26.12
C LYS A 4 5.09 -6.34 -24.85
N ARG A 5 4.12 -7.26 -24.78
CA ARG A 5 3.18 -7.38 -23.66
C ARG A 5 3.52 -8.59 -22.82
N SER A 6 3.77 -8.36 -21.53
CA SER A 6 3.97 -9.46 -20.59
C SER A 6 2.63 -10.07 -20.16
N VAL A 7 2.53 -11.40 -20.25
CA VAL A 7 1.41 -12.20 -19.72
C VAL A 7 1.99 -13.16 -18.68
N TYR A 8 1.31 -13.31 -17.55
CA TYR A 8 1.78 -14.11 -16.44
C TYR A 8 1.15 -15.50 -16.45
N LYS A 9 1.97 -16.54 -16.46
CA LYS A 9 1.51 -17.93 -16.38
C LYS A 9 1.77 -18.57 -15.02
N LYS A 10 0.90 -19.51 -14.63
CA LYS A 10 1.15 -20.45 -13.55
C LYS A 10 0.53 -21.81 -13.84
N ASN A 11 1.32 -22.85 -13.64
CA ASN A 11 0.89 -24.24 -13.82
C ASN A 11 0.38 -24.82 -12.49
N SER A 12 -0.52 -25.81 -12.59
CA SER A 12 -0.82 -26.70 -11.47
C SER A 12 0.39 -27.57 -11.14
N PRO A 13 0.50 -28.11 -9.91
CA PRO A 13 1.62 -28.97 -9.53
C PRO A 13 1.82 -30.20 -10.43
N ASN A 14 0.79 -30.65 -11.14
CA ASN A 14 0.85 -31.75 -12.10
C ASN A 14 0.86 -31.30 -13.59
N ASN A 15 0.99 -30.00 -13.86
CA ASN A 15 0.99 -29.39 -15.19
C ASN A 15 -0.25 -29.67 -16.06
N LYS A 16 -1.36 -30.14 -15.49
CA LYS A 16 -2.62 -30.41 -16.24
C LYS A 16 -3.45 -29.17 -16.48
N LEU A 17 -3.32 -28.17 -15.61
CA LEU A 17 -4.02 -26.88 -15.70
C LEU A 17 -2.97 -25.78 -15.76
N VAL A 18 -3.16 -24.86 -16.68
CA VAL A 18 -2.33 -23.64 -16.78
C VAL A 18 -3.25 -22.45 -16.80
N VAL A 19 -2.96 -21.47 -15.93
CA VAL A 19 -3.69 -20.20 -15.87
C VAL A 19 -2.78 -19.10 -16.36
N TYR A 20 -3.30 -18.27 -17.26
CA TYR A 20 -2.66 -17.08 -17.77
C TYR A 20 -3.46 -15.86 -17.32
N LEU A 21 -2.80 -14.89 -16.71
CA LEU A 21 -3.37 -13.61 -16.32
C LEU A 21 -2.62 -12.47 -17.00
N ILE A 22 -3.35 -11.43 -17.39
CA ILE A 22 -2.76 -10.22 -17.97
C ILE A 22 -2.01 -9.40 -16.92
N GLN A 23 -2.51 -9.37 -15.69
CA GLN A 23 -1.99 -8.52 -14.63
C GLN A 23 -1.93 -9.22 -13.28
N ARG A 24 -0.95 -8.83 -12.46
CA ARG A 24 -0.79 -9.30 -11.06
C ARG A 24 -1.37 -8.31 -10.05
N ASP A 25 -1.52 -7.07 -10.47
CA ASP A 25 -2.02 -5.96 -9.68
C ASP A 25 -3.23 -5.39 -10.42
N ILE A 26 -4.29 -5.12 -9.67
CA ILE A 26 -5.54 -4.56 -10.17
C ILE A 26 -5.77 -3.24 -9.45
N PHE A 27 -6.38 -2.29 -10.14
CA PHE A 27 -6.67 -0.99 -9.57
C PHE A 27 -8.14 -0.85 -9.17
N ASP A 28 -8.37 -0.14 -8.07
CA ASP A 28 -9.69 0.18 -7.54
C ASP A 28 -9.78 1.67 -7.29
N ASP A 29 -10.71 2.33 -7.96
CA ASP A 29 -10.92 3.76 -7.90
C ASP A 29 -12.16 4.18 -7.08
N LEU A 30 -12.72 3.25 -6.29
CA LEU A 30 -13.95 3.36 -5.49
C LEU A 30 -15.26 3.43 -6.27
N GLN A 31 -15.20 3.54 -7.60
CA GLN A 31 -16.35 3.47 -8.51
C GLN A 31 -16.32 2.18 -9.31
N LEU A 32 -15.16 1.86 -9.88
CA LEU A 32 -14.85 0.74 -10.75
C LEU A 32 -13.60 0.03 -10.24
N ILE A 33 -13.63 -1.29 -10.38
CA ILE A 33 -12.49 -2.16 -10.12
C ILE A 33 -12.07 -2.74 -11.48
N ASP A 34 -10.77 -2.72 -11.74
CA ASP A 34 -10.24 -3.32 -12.97
C ASP A 34 -10.58 -4.81 -13.03
N PRO A 35 -11.00 -5.31 -14.22
CA PRO A 35 -11.33 -6.72 -14.38
C PRO A 35 -10.11 -7.60 -14.17
N ILE A 36 -10.38 -8.82 -13.72
CA ILE A 36 -9.42 -9.90 -13.91
C ILE A 36 -9.69 -10.55 -15.25
N GLU A 37 -8.73 -10.42 -16.14
CA GLU A 37 -8.76 -11.04 -17.45
C GLU A 37 -7.66 -12.10 -17.55
N GLY A 38 -8.05 -13.26 -18.06
CA GLY A 38 -7.15 -14.39 -18.19
C GLY A 38 -7.79 -15.57 -18.91
N ILE A 39 -6.96 -16.54 -19.23
CA ILE A 39 -7.37 -17.78 -19.88
C ILE A 39 -6.87 -18.99 -19.10
N VAL A 40 -7.61 -20.09 -19.20
CA VAL A 40 -7.23 -21.38 -18.60
C VAL A 40 -7.04 -22.39 -19.72
N THR A 41 -5.87 -23.03 -19.74
CA THR A 41 -5.55 -24.13 -20.65
C THR A 41 -5.63 -25.45 -19.90
N ILE A 42 -6.21 -26.46 -20.56
CA ILE A 42 -6.48 -27.78 -20.02
C ILE A 42 -5.81 -28.82 -20.92
N GLU A 43 -5.12 -29.78 -20.32
CA GLU A 43 -4.60 -30.94 -21.06
C GLU A 43 -5.77 -31.82 -21.54
N LYS A 44 -6.01 -31.87 -22.86
CA LYS A 44 -7.17 -32.52 -23.50
C LYS A 44 -7.39 -33.99 -23.11
N ASN A 45 -6.36 -34.74 -22.72
CA ASN A 45 -6.48 -36.19 -22.58
C ASN A 45 -6.78 -36.70 -21.15
N LYS A 46 -6.87 -35.83 -20.13
CA LYS A 46 -6.90 -36.27 -18.71
C LYS A 46 -7.96 -35.62 -17.82
N LEU A 47 -8.69 -34.64 -18.33
CA LEU A 47 -9.68 -33.87 -17.57
C LEU A 47 -11.02 -33.70 -18.32
N GLU A 48 -11.27 -34.49 -19.37
CA GLU A 48 -12.45 -34.32 -20.26
C GLU A 48 -13.80 -34.35 -19.53
N TYR A 49 -13.89 -35.10 -18.42
CA TYR A 49 -15.13 -35.24 -17.63
C TYR A 49 -15.18 -34.33 -16.39
N SER A 50 -14.15 -33.53 -16.15
CA SER A 50 -14.07 -32.68 -14.96
C SER A 50 -14.54 -31.26 -15.26
N LYS A 51 -15.35 -30.70 -14.36
CA LYS A 51 -15.71 -29.27 -14.42
C LYS A 51 -14.55 -28.45 -13.85
N ILE A 52 -14.35 -27.26 -14.38
CA ILE A 52 -13.33 -26.33 -13.92
C ILE A 52 -14.01 -25.11 -13.38
N PHE A 53 -13.63 -24.75 -12.17
CA PHE A 53 -14.13 -23.58 -11.48
C PHE A 53 -12.98 -22.60 -11.26
N ALA A 54 -13.25 -21.32 -11.51
CA ALA A 54 -12.50 -20.23 -10.93
C ALA A 54 -13.21 -19.74 -9.69
N ARG A 55 -12.48 -19.65 -8.60
CA ARG A 55 -12.94 -19.11 -7.34
C ARG A 55 -12.11 -17.92 -6.96
N ILE A 56 -12.80 -16.91 -6.52
CA ILE A 56 -12.30 -15.62 -6.18
C ILE A 56 -12.52 -15.43 -4.69
N ARG A 57 -11.47 -15.10 -3.91
CA ARG A 57 -11.59 -15.05 -2.45
C ARG A 57 -10.72 -13.97 -1.80
N CYS A 58 -11.36 -13.04 -1.10
CA CYS A 58 -10.69 -12.05 -0.26
C CYS A 58 -10.79 -12.44 1.21
N THR A 59 -9.65 -12.68 1.86
CA THR A 59 -9.58 -13.04 3.29
C THR A 59 -8.71 -12.09 4.09
N PHE A 60 -9.21 -11.60 5.20
CA PHE A 60 -8.38 -11.03 6.26
C PHE A 60 -7.74 -12.15 7.07
N ARG A 61 -6.43 -12.09 7.33
CA ARG A 61 -5.72 -13.04 8.20
C ARG A 61 -5.00 -12.29 9.30
N TYR A 62 -5.09 -12.79 10.52
CA TYR A 62 -4.46 -12.23 11.70
C TYR A 62 -3.69 -13.32 12.45
N GLY A 63 -2.39 -13.09 12.66
CA GLY A 63 -1.47 -14.08 13.20
C GLY A 63 -0.21 -14.22 12.34
N GLU A 64 0.75 -15.00 12.83
CA GLU A 64 1.98 -15.26 12.09
C GLU A 64 1.75 -16.33 11.02
N GLN A 65 2.13 -16.03 9.78
CA GLN A 65 1.88 -16.89 8.62
C GLN A 65 2.53 -18.29 8.73
N GLN A 66 3.58 -18.47 9.53
CA GLN A 66 4.22 -19.77 9.73
C GLN A 66 3.44 -20.66 10.71
N LEU A 67 2.72 -20.06 11.67
CA LEU A 67 1.91 -20.79 12.64
C LEU A 67 0.61 -21.33 12.01
N ASP A 68 0.14 -20.73 10.91
CA ASP A 68 -1.01 -21.19 10.12
C ASP A 68 -0.84 -22.62 9.57
N ASP A 69 0.39 -23.03 9.18
CA ASP A 69 0.65 -24.34 8.57
C ASP A 69 0.95 -25.44 9.61
N VAL A 70 1.29 -25.07 10.86
CA VAL A 70 1.77 -25.99 11.91
C VAL A 70 0.75 -26.24 13.02
N LEU A 71 -0.03 -25.22 13.38
CA LEU A 71 -1.04 -25.34 14.44
C LEU A 71 -2.43 -25.44 13.83
N SER A 72 -2.88 -26.68 13.62
CA SER A 72 -4.28 -27.04 13.35
C SER A 72 -5.21 -26.54 14.47
N GLY A 73 -5.50 -25.23 14.56
CA GLY A 73 -6.50 -24.77 15.54
C GLY A 73 -6.70 -23.29 15.81
N VAL A 74 -5.81 -22.37 15.48
CA VAL A 74 -6.03 -20.93 15.82
C VAL A 74 -5.59 -20.01 14.70
N THR A 75 -6.25 -20.12 13.54
CA THR A 75 -6.14 -19.12 12.48
C THR A 75 -7.30 -18.13 12.61
N PHE A 76 -7.01 -16.89 13.02
CA PHE A 76 -8.02 -15.84 13.01
C PHE A 76 -8.07 -15.27 11.59
N TYR A 77 -8.92 -15.85 10.75
CA TYR A 77 -9.20 -15.31 9.43
C TYR A 77 -10.68 -14.99 9.25
N LYS A 78 -10.97 -13.91 8.51
CA LYS A 78 -12.33 -13.50 8.16
C LYS A 78 -12.41 -13.43 6.64
N GLU A 79 -13.35 -14.15 6.06
CA GLU A 79 -13.62 -14.06 4.62
C GLU A 79 -14.54 -12.87 4.37
N PHE A 80 -14.09 -11.92 3.56
CA PHE A 80 -14.91 -10.77 3.17
C PHE A 80 -15.78 -11.06 1.98
N PHE A 81 -15.25 -11.86 1.06
CA PHE A 81 -15.86 -12.11 -0.22
C PHE A 81 -15.38 -13.45 -0.77
N ILE A 82 -16.32 -14.23 -1.30
CA ILE A 82 -16.06 -15.45 -2.03
C ILE A 82 -17.03 -15.54 -3.20
N GLN A 83 -16.52 -15.81 -4.40
CA GLN A 83 -17.34 -16.06 -5.58
C GLN A 83 -16.72 -17.17 -6.40
N THR A 84 -17.54 -18.09 -6.90
CA THR A 84 -17.09 -19.22 -7.71
C THR A 84 -17.86 -19.20 -9.02
N LYS A 85 -17.14 -19.24 -10.14
CA LYS A 85 -17.69 -19.33 -11.51
C LYS A 85 -17.17 -20.58 -12.19
N GLN A 86 -18.03 -21.30 -12.90
CA GLN A 86 -17.63 -22.41 -13.76
C GLN A 86 -17.05 -21.84 -15.07
N ILE A 87 -15.82 -22.22 -15.40
CA ILE A 87 -15.16 -21.84 -16.66
C ILE A 87 -15.38 -22.91 -17.73
N TYR A 88 -15.35 -24.18 -17.33
CA TYR A 88 -15.48 -25.30 -18.25
C TYR A 88 -16.33 -26.42 -17.64
N PRO A 89 -17.25 -27.04 -18.41
CA PRO A 89 -17.77 -26.56 -19.70
C PRO A 89 -18.46 -25.19 -19.53
N MET A 90 -18.46 -24.35 -20.58
CA MET A 90 -19.10 -23.03 -20.53
C MET A 90 -20.62 -23.18 -20.51
N ASP A 91 -21.27 -22.67 -19.47
CA ASP A 91 -22.73 -22.53 -19.44
C ASP A 91 -23.10 -21.26 -20.24
N MET A 92 -23.94 -21.40 -21.28
CA MET A 92 -24.24 -20.35 -22.28
C MET A 92 -25.04 -19.14 -21.74
N ASN A 93 -25.20 -18.97 -20.43
CA ASN A 93 -26.22 -18.09 -19.83
C ASN A 93 -25.71 -17.01 -18.85
N GLU A 94 -24.41 -16.69 -18.77
CA GLU A 94 -23.95 -15.72 -17.76
C GLU A 94 -22.99 -14.64 -18.26
N ASP A 95 -23.44 -13.39 -18.11
CA ASP A 95 -22.71 -12.14 -18.32
C ASP A 95 -21.46 -11.99 -17.44
N ASN A 96 -20.58 -11.10 -17.91
CA ASN A 96 -19.24 -10.84 -17.41
C ASN A 96 -19.22 -10.13 -16.06
N ASP A 97 -18.71 -10.79 -15.03
CA ASP A 97 -18.52 -10.22 -13.70
C ASP A 97 -17.09 -10.38 -13.20
N LYS A 98 -16.57 -9.31 -12.56
CA LYS A 98 -15.15 -9.03 -12.27
C LYS A 98 -14.85 -9.12 -10.77
N TYR A 99 -14.01 -10.06 -10.30
CA TYR A 99 -13.65 -10.08 -8.86
C TYR A 99 -12.25 -10.68 -8.54
N ASN A 100 -11.76 -10.50 -7.30
CA ASN A 100 -10.35 -10.56 -6.87
C ASN A 100 -9.83 -11.79 -6.07
N ASP A 101 -8.59 -12.22 -6.38
CA ASP A 101 -7.84 -13.42 -5.93
C ASP A 101 -8.29 -14.74 -6.56
N VAL A 102 -7.67 -15.10 -7.68
CA VAL A 102 -8.07 -16.25 -8.52
C VAL A 102 -7.45 -17.56 -8.04
N GLN A 103 -8.31 -18.48 -7.67
CA GLN A 103 -8.02 -19.89 -7.51
C GLN A 103 -8.75 -20.68 -8.58
N VAL A 104 -8.02 -21.36 -9.46
CA VAL A 104 -8.62 -22.25 -10.46
C VAL A 104 -8.42 -23.69 -10.02
N TYR A 105 -9.48 -24.51 -10.06
CA TYR A 105 -9.40 -25.92 -9.73
C TYR A 105 -10.39 -26.75 -10.55
N ALA A 106 -10.02 -28.01 -10.79
CA ALA A 106 -10.89 -28.99 -11.43
C ALA A 106 -11.67 -29.78 -10.37
N SER A 107 -13.00 -29.78 -10.40
CA SER A 107 -13.86 -30.50 -9.45
C SER A 107 -15.16 -30.95 -10.09
N GLU A 108 -15.87 -31.89 -9.47
CA GLU A 108 -17.22 -32.29 -9.87
C GLU A 108 -18.28 -31.29 -9.38
N THR A 109 -18.01 -30.60 -8.27
CA THR A 109 -18.92 -29.65 -7.63
C THR A 109 -18.21 -28.34 -7.25
N PRO A 110 -18.92 -27.19 -7.28
CA PRO A 110 -18.32 -25.88 -7.02
C PRO A 110 -17.82 -25.70 -5.58
N GLN A 111 -18.36 -26.46 -4.62
CA GLN A 111 -17.98 -26.36 -3.21
C GLN A 111 -16.80 -27.26 -2.83
N CYS A 112 -16.50 -28.29 -3.63
CA CYS A 112 -15.44 -29.24 -3.31
C CYS A 112 -14.09 -28.77 -3.87
N THR A 113 -13.14 -28.47 -2.97
CA THR A 113 -11.74 -28.30 -3.36
C THR A 113 -11.14 -29.69 -3.53
N THR A 114 -10.94 -30.13 -4.78
CA THR A 114 -10.14 -31.33 -5.04
C THR A 114 -8.70 -31.10 -4.59
N GLY A 115 -7.94 -32.20 -4.43
CA GLY A 115 -6.60 -32.16 -3.83
C GLY A 115 -5.67 -31.12 -4.46
N LYS A 116 -4.74 -30.57 -3.66
CA LYS A 116 -3.79 -29.48 -4.03
C LYS A 116 -3.06 -29.67 -5.37
N ARG A 117 -3.03 -30.89 -5.92
CA ARG A 117 -2.40 -31.26 -7.19
C ARG A 117 -3.14 -30.73 -8.43
N ASN A 118 -4.46 -30.57 -8.39
CA ASN A 118 -5.30 -30.09 -9.51
C ASN A 118 -5.78 -28.65 -9.32
N ALA A 119 -5.07 -27.86 -8.51
CA ALA A 119 -5.44 -26.48 -8.20
C ALA A 119 -4.29 -25.52 -8.47
N VAL A 120 -4.61 -24.35 -9.02
CA VAL A 120 -3.70 -23.22 -9.23
C VAL A 120 -4.18 -22.07 -8.35
N ASN A 121 -3.35 -21.65 -7.40
CA ASN A 121 -3.64 -20.51 -6.53
C ASN A 121 -2.79 -19.31 -6.96
N LEU A 122 -3.43 -18.21 -7.32
CA LEU A 122 -2.78 -16.95 -7.69
C LEU A 122 -3.19 -15.89 -6.67
N VAL A 123 -2.20 -15.15 -6.16
CA VAL A 123 -2.45 -14.02 -5.24
C VAL A 123 -2.17 -12.74 -6.02
N ILE A 124 -3.22 -11.95 -6.20
CA ILE A 124 -3.14 -10.65 -6.88
C ILE A 124 -3.22 -9.54 -5.83
N ARG A 125 -2.73 -8.33 -6.16
CA ARG A 125 -2.86 -7.18 -5.28
C ARG A 125 -3.97 -6.27 -5.77
N ARG A 126 -4.89 -5.90 -4.89
CA ARG A 126 -5.83 -4.79 -5.10
C ARG A 126 -5.17 -3.50 -4.62
N LEU A 127 -4.88 -2.61 -5.55
CA LEU A 127 -4.25 -1.31 -5.28
C LEU A 127 -5.30 -0.20 -5.37
N THR A 128 -5.35 0.66 -4.36
CA THR A 128 -6.25 1.81 -4.34
C THR A 128 -5.69 2.94 -5.19
N LEU A 129 -6.50 3.45 -6.10
CA LEU A 129 -6.29 4.72 -6.79
C LEU A 129 -7.07 5.81 -6.06
N ALA A 130 -6.43 6.94 -5.81
CA ALA A 130 -7.15 8.10 -5.30
C ALA A 130 -7.98 8.77 -6.41
N ILE A 131 -9.25 9.01 -6.09
CA ILE A 131 -10.16 9.90 -6.81
C ILE A 131 -10.66 10.96 -5.82
N PRO A 132 -10.66 12.27 -6.17
CA PRO A 132 -10.30 12.83 -7.47
C PRO A 132 -8.81 12.63 -7.81
N LYS A 133 -8.48 12.76 -9.10
CA LYS A 133 -7.08 12.98 -9.50
C LYS A 133 -6.53 14.11 -8.61
N PRO A 134 -5.21 14.15 -8.31
CA PRO A 134 -4.65 15.25 -7.53
C PRO A 134 -5.12 16.57 -8.14
N ASP A 135 -6.10 17.20 -7.50
CA ASP A 135 -6.55 18.53 -7.85
C ASP A 135 -5.46 19.45 -7.29
N ASP A 136 -5.04 20.45 -8.08
CA ASP A 136 -4.01 21.43 -7.67
C ASP A 136 -4.52 22.41 -6.59
N ASN A 137 -5.53 22.00 -5.82
CA ASN A 137 -6.06 22.77 -4.72
C ASN A 137 -5.06 22.75 -3.58
N VAL A 138 -4.44 23.92 -3.39
CA VAL A 138 -3.47 24.13 -2.32
C VAL A 138 -4.11 23.89 -0.96
N TYR A 139 -3.58 22.92 -0.22
CA TYR A 139 -3.97 22.64 1.15
C TYR A 139 -3.12 23.49 2.11
N THR A 140 -3.75 24.45 2.78
CA THR A 140 -3.08 25.33 3.75
C THR A 140 -3.61 25.06 5.15
N LYS A 141 -2.71 24.92 6.12
CA LYS A 141 -3.04 24.77 7.53
C LYS A 141 -2.22 25.75 8.38
N GLU A 142 -2.92 26.53 9.18
CA GLU A 142 -2.33 27.54 10.06
C GLU A 142 -2.51 27.16 11.52
N ILE A 143 -1.53 27.50 12.35
CA ILE A 143 -1.65 27.41 13.80
C ILE A 143 -1.06 28.66 14.43
N ILE A 144 -1.87 29.30 15.28
CA ILE A 144 -1.45 30.43 16.11
C ILE A 144 -1.43 29.94 17.55
N ARG A 145 -0.26 30.03 18.20
CA ARG A 145 -0.09 29.61 19.60
C ARG A 145 0.50 30.72 20.46
N PRO A 146 -0.28 31.26 21.42
CA PRO A 146 0.27 32.08 22.49
C PRO A 146 0.93 31.19 23.55
N PHE A 147 1.96 31.72 24.20
CA PHE A 147 2.67 31.05 25.29
C PHE A 147 2.20 31.60 26.64
N HIS A 148 2.23 30.76 27.69
CA HIS A 148 1.76 31.19 29.03
C HIS A 148 2.79 32.06 29.77
N PHE A 149 4.09 31.82 29.51
CA PHE A 149 5.21 32.50 30.17
C PHE A 149 6.01 33.41 29.24
N HIS A 150 5.56 33.60 28.00
CA HIS A 150 6.18 34.48 27.02
C HIS A 150 5.10 35.41 26.45
N SER A 151 5.48 36.65 26.14
CA SER A 151 4.59 37.58 25.47
C SER A 151 4.52 37.27 23.97
N GLY A 152 3.43 37.68 23.32
CA GLY A 152 3.22 37.45 21.89
C GLY A 152 2.78 36.02 21.55
N GLN A 153 2.89 35.67 20.27
CA GLN A 153 2.38 34.42 19.71
C GLN A 153 3.32 33.89 18.63
N LEU A 154 3.32 32.58 18.45
CA LEU A 154 3.99 31.91 17.34
C LEU A 154 2.94 31.54 16.30
N HIS A 155 3.09 32.05 15.09
CA HIS A 155 2.25 31.71 13.95
C HIS A 155 3.06 30.84 12.98
N ILE A 156 2.54 29.64 12.69
CA ILE A 156 3.14 28.71 11.73
C ILE A 156 2.08 28.39 10.69
N THR A 157 2.42 28.57 9.42
CA THR A 157 1.60 28.20 8.27
C THR A 157 2.30 27.10 7.49
N ALA A 158 1.59 26.00 7.24
CA ALA A 158 2.06 24.91 6.41
C ALA A 158 1.20 24.81 5.14
N ILE A 159 1.87 24.75 4.00
CA ILE A 159 1.25 24.78 2.67
C ILE A 159 1.71 23.56 1.88
N LEU A 160 0.75 22.80 1.37
CA LEU A 160 0.95 21.69 0.44
C LEU A 160 0.24 22.03 -0.87
N PRO A 161 0.86 21.81 -2.04
CA PRO A 161 0.23 22.13 -3.32
C PRO A 161 -0.99 21.23 -3.63
N LYS A 162 -0.99 20.01 -3.09
CA LYS A 162 -2.04 19.01 -3.24
C LYS A 162 -2.12 18.12 -1.99
N ASP A 163 -3.20 17.38 -1.86
CA ASP A 163 -3.46 16.44 -0.75
C ASP A 163 -3.18 14.97 -1.13
N VAL A 164 -3.21 14.65 -2.43
CA VAL A 164 -2.93 13.32 -2.99
C VAL A 164 -1.52 13.25 -3.59
N TYR A 165 -0.72 12.30 -3.12
CA TYR A 165 0.63 12.03 -3.60
C TYR A 165 0.79 10.57 -4.05
N TYR A 166 1.69 10.35 -5.02
CA TYR A 166 2.00 9.01 -5.49
C TYR A 166 3.24 8.42 -4.81
N HIS A 167 3.28 7.09 -4.70
CA HIS A 167 4.46 6.39 -4.20
C HIS A 167 5.72 6.77 -4.99
N GLY A 168 6.77 7.15 -4.26
CA GLY A 168 8.06 7.56 -4.84
C GLY A 168 8.13 9.02 -5.31
N GLU A 169 7.00 9.74 -5.32
CA GLU A 169 6.94 11.19 -5.54
C GLU A 169 7.51 11.95 -4.32
N SER A 170 8.09 13.13 -4.56
CA SER A 170 8.51 14.04 -3.47
C SER A 170 7.36 14.98 -3.11
N ILE A 171 7.16 15.18 -1.82
CA ILE A 171 6.11 16.01 -1.24
C ILE A 171 6.73 17.37 -0.86
N PRO A 172 6.48 18.43 -1.63
CA PRO A 172 6.96 19.77 -1.30
C PRO A 172 6.09 20.38 -0.19
N LEU A 173 6.66 20.52 1.01
CA LEU A 173 6.05 21.19 2.15
C LEU A 173 6.64 22.59 2.30
N LYS A 174 5.83 23.62 2.05
CA LYS A 174 6.23 25.01 2.29
C LYS A 174 5.80 25.44 3.69
N LEU A 175 6.75 25.94 4.49
CA LEU A 175 6.52 26.42 5.84
C LEU A 175 6.77 27.91 5.90
N LEU A 176 5.87 28.64 6.57
CA LEU A 176 6.02 30.05 6.92
C LEU A 176 5.95 30.18 8.44
N ILE A 177 6.93 30.83 9.06
CA ILE A 177 7.00 31.02 10.50
C ILE A 177 7.12 32.52 10.81
N ASP A 178 6.13 33.02 11.55
CA ASP A 178 6.13 34.35 12.12
C ASP A 178 6.21 34.23 13.65
N ASN A 179 7.38 34.50 14.20
CA ASN A 179 7.63 34.46 15.63
C ASN A 179 7.48 35.85 16.24
N GLU A 180 6.26 36.26 16.53
CA GLU A 180 5.97 37.50 17.27
C GLU A 180 6.22 37.34 18.78
N SER A 181 6.54 36.13 19.23
CA SER A 181 6.70 35.83 20.66
C SER A 181 8.07 36.23 21.20
N SER A 182 8.16 36.37 22.53
CA SER A 182 9.42 36.54 23.25
C SER A 182 10.19 35.23 23.46
N ASN A 183 9.74 34.11 22.89
CA ASN A 183 10.44 32.83 22.92
C ASN A 183 11.26 32.62 21.64
N ILE A 184 12.14 31.62 21.65
CA ILE A 184 12.98 31.22 20.54
C ILE A 184 12.50 29.86 20.01
N VAL A 185 12.45 29.69 18.69
CA VAL A 185 12.25 28.36 18.07
C VAL A 185 13.62 27.78 17.78
N ARG A 186 13.96 26.65 18.41
CA ARG A 186 15.30 26.05 18.35
C ARG A 186 15.53 25.19 17.12
N ARG A 187 14.51 24.46 16.68
CA ARG A 187 14.52 23.60 15.49
C ARG A 187 13.10 23.21 15.11
N LEU A 188 12.93 22.69 13.89
CA LEU A 188 11.73 21.95 13.49
C LEU A 188 12.07 20.47 13.38
N ASN A 189 11.13 19.65 13.82
CA ASN A 189 11.12 18.23 13.56
C ASN A 189 9.88 17.93 12.69
N ILE A 190 10.11 17.34 11.52
CA ILE A 190 9.11 17.06 10.50
C ILE A 190 9.09 15.56 10.26
N GLN A 191 7.93 14.95 10.47
CA GLN A 191 7.74 13.51 10.39
C GLN A 191 6.61 13.18 9.44
N VAL A 192 6.83 12.23 8.53
CA VAL A 192 5.74 11.57 7.82
C VAL A 192 5.38 10.32 8.61
N ILE A 193 4.15 10.26 9.11
CA ILE A 193 3.68 9.21 10.01
C ILE A 193 2.63 8.38 9.28
N GLN A 194 2.80 7.07 9.31
CA GLN A 194 1.82 6.08 8.89
C GLN A 194 1.05 5.60 10.13
N ASP A 195 -0.22 5.99 10.21
CA ASP A 195 -1.15 5.52 11.23
C ASP A 195 -1.94 4.32 10.68
N VAL A 196 -1.74 3.16 11.32
CA VAL A 196 -2.33 1.88 10.94
C VAL A 196 -3.32 1.47 12.02
N GLN A 197 -4.60 1.41 11.66
CA GLN A 197 -5.67 0.95 12.53
C GLN A 197 -6.16 -0.44 12.07
N ILE A 198 -5.89 -1.46 12.89
CA ILE A 198 -6.46 -2.80 12.73
C ILE A 198 -7.85 -2.79 13.36
N THR A 199 -8.89 -3.12 12.59
CA THR A 199 -10.29 -3.10 13.05
C THR A 199 -10.86 -4.47 13.37
N LEU A 200 -10.27 -5.54 12.83
CA LEU A 200 -10.75 -6.92 12.99
C LEU A 200 -9.94 -7.72 14.02
N PHE A 201 -10.62 -8.68 14.65
CA PHE A 201 -10.10 -9.56 15.71
C PHE A 201 -9.57 -8.84 16.95
N LYS A 202 -8.41 -8.20 16.84
CA LYS A 202 -7.78 -7.41 17.90
C LYS A 202 -7.60 -5.97 17.44
N ARG A 203 -8.49 -5.10 17.91
CA ARG A 203 -8.41 -3.66 17.60
C ARG A 203 -7.10 -3.09 18.15
N ARG A 204 -6.28 -2.52 17.27
CA ARG A 204 -5.01 -1.91 17.62
C ARG A 204 -4.73 -0.76 16.68
N THR A 205 -4.24 0.35 17.23
CA THR A 205 -3.65 1.43 16.43
C THR A 205 -2.14 1.38 16.59
N MET A 206 -1.44 1.48 15.48
CA MET A 206 0.01 1.48 15.40
C MET A 206 0.42 2.73 14.64
N ARG A 207 1.48 3.40 15.10
CA ARG A 207 2.06 4.55 14.41
C ARG A 207 3.48 4.21 14.01
N CYS A 208 3.82 4.46 12.77
CA CYS A 208 5.16 4.26 12.23
C CYS A 208 5.64 5.57 11.62
N ILE A 209 6.86 5.98 11.98
CA ILE A 209 7.49 7.15 11.38
C ILE A 209 8.20 6.68 10.11
N VAL A 210 7.70 7.13 8.97
CA VAL A 210 8.17 6.77 7.63
C VAL A 210 9.34 7.66 7.23
N VAL A 211 9.23 8.95 7.51
CA VAL A 211 10.29 9.95 7.29
C VAL A 211 10.45 10.71 8.59
N ASP A 212 11.68 10.91 9.04
CA ASP A 212 12.03 11.75 10.19
C ASP A 212 13.12 12.72 9.74
N MET A 213 12.81 14.00 9.75
CA MET A 213 13.73 15.07 9.34
C MET A 213 13.78 16.13 10.43
N GLU A 214 14.97 16.57 10.79
CA GLU A 214 15.18 17.76 11.62
C GLU A 214 15.87 18.83 10.78
N THR A 215 15.34 20.06 10.81
CA THR A 215 15.93 21.21 10.12
C THR A 215 16.88 21.93 11.06
N GLU A 216 18.16 22.00 10.70
CA GLU A 216 19.18 22.77 11.41
C GLU A 216 19.48 24.12 10.72
N GLU A 217 19.28 24.20 9.41
CA GLU A 217 19.51 25.42 8.64
C GLU A 217 18.45 26.49 8.94
N GLY A 218 18.88 27.73 9.19
CA GLY A 218 17.98 28.84 9.52
C GLY A 218 17.44 28.84 10.96
N PHE A 219 17.91 27.92 11.81
CA PHE A 219 17.59 27.87 13.24
C PHE A 219 18.79 28.28 14.12
N PRO A 220 18.56 28.90 15.28
CA PRO A 220 17.25 29.19 15.88
C PRO A 220 16.55 30.42 15.28
N ILE A 221 15.22 30.40 15.20
CA ILE A 221 14.41 31.58 14.90
C ILE A 221 14.28 32.38 16.19
N ASN A 222 14.91 33.55 16.20
CA ASN A 222 14.91 34.46 17.34
C ASN A 222 13.53 35.06 17.59
N SER A 223 13.35 35.62 18.79
CA SER A 223 12.14 36.34 19.18
C SER A 223 11.88 37.53 18.27
N HIS A 224 10.61 37.85 18.05
CA HIS A 224 10.15 38.96 17.20
C HIS A 224 10.67 38.91 15.74
N THR A 225 11.06 37.74 15.24
CA THR A 225 11.47 37.53 13.84
C THR A 225 10.29 37.00 13.03
N THR A 226 9.96 37.65 11.93
CA THR A 226 8.84 37.28 11.03
C THR A 226 9.31 37.07 9.60
N GLY A 227 8.50 36.36 8.81
CA GLY A 227 8.74 36.14 7.38
C GLY A 227 9.69 34.99 7.05
N TRP A 228 10.04 34.14 8.01
CA TRP A 228 10.83 32.95 7.72
C TRP A 228 10.03 32.03 6.80
N ASN A 229 10.64 31.63 5.68
CA ASN A 229 10.00 30.75 4.72
C ASN A 229 11.00 29.73 4.17
N GLU A 230 10.58 28.47 4.10
CA GLU A 230 11.38 27.39 3.55
C GLU A 230 10.47 26.36 2.87
N THR A 231 10.98 25.69 1.84
CA THR A 231 10.28 24.58 1.18
C THR A 231 11.09 23.30 1.31
N ILE A 232 10.53 22.32 2.00
CA ILE A 232 11.19 21.07 2.36
C ILE A 232 10.60 19.94 1.52
N GLN A 233 11.45 19.09 0.95
CA GLN A 233 11.03 17.96 0.12
C GLN A 233 11.02 16.68 0.96
N LEU A 234 9.83 16.14 1.23
CA LEU A 234 9.66 14.89 1.97
C LEU A 234 9.44 13.74 0.98
N ARG A 235 10.15 12.62 1.13
CA ARG A 235 9.97 11.47 0.23
C ARG A 235 9.69 10.19 1.01
N PRO A 236 8.41 9.79 1.21
CA PRO A 236 8.10 8.55 1.89
C PRO A 236 8.55 7.35 1.05
N SER A 237 9.57 6.63 1.52
CA SER A 237 10.17 5.51 0.79
C SER A 237 10.34 4.28 1.68
N LEU A 238 10.02 3.09 1.15
CA LEU A 238 10.27 1.83 1.87
C LEU A 238 11.77 1.56 2.05
N GLN A 239 12.65 2.20 1.27
CA GLN A 239 14.07 1.90 1.26
C GLN A 239 14.77 2.32 2.55
N GLU A 240 14.35 3.43 3.15
CA GLU A 240 14.92 3.99 4.37
C GLU A 240 14.48 3.25 5.64
N ILE A 241 13.33 2.56 5.58
CA ILE A 241 12.65 1.99 6.76
C ILE A 241 12.81 0.46 6.84
N ARG A 242 13.62 -0.15 5.95
CA ARG A 242 13.84 -1.60 5.91
C ARG A 242 14.43 -2.08 7.23
N GLY A 243 13.60 -2.65 8.11
CA GLY A 243 13.99 -3.15 9.43
C GLY A 243 13.01 -2.79 10.55
N GLN A 244 12.13 -1.81 10.35
CA GLN A 244 11.09 -1.52 11.33
C GLN A 244 9.94 -2.55 11.24
N ALA A 245 9.62 -3.18 12.37
CA ALA A 245 8.63 -4.26 12.45
C ALA A 245 7.16 -3.79 12.37
N VAL A 246 6.90 -2.48 12.26
CA VAL A 246 5.59 -1.86 12.51
C VAL A 246 5.10 -1.02 11.31
N VAL A 247 5.54 -1.34 10.09
CA VAL A 247 5.08 -0.64 8.87
C VAL A 247 4.04 -1.47 8.11
N ALA A 248 2.96 -0.84 7.66
CA ALA A 248 2.00 -1.46 6.75
C ALA A 248 2.52 -1.37 5.31
N LEU A 249 2.47 -2.50 4.60
CA LEU A 249 2.95 -2.67 3.23
C LEU A 249 1.80 -3.13 2.32
N ASP A 250 1.91 -2.84 1.02
CA ASP A 250 0.95 -3.32 0.02
C ASP A 250 1.22 -4.77 -0.46
N GLY A 251 2.29 -5.39 0.05
CA GLY A 251 2.79 -6.68 -0.38
C GLY A 251 3.67 -7.35 0.66
N LYS A 252 4.34 -8.44 0.27
CA LYS A 252 5.27 -9.16 1.14
C LYS A 252 6.64 -8.51 1.06
N LEU A 253 7.27 -8.25 2.20
CA LEU A 253 8.60 -7.61 2.28
C LEU A 253 9.68 -8.27 1.40
N LYS A 254 9.56 -9.59 1.15
CA LYS A 254 10.49 -10.34 0.30
C LYS A 254 10.34 -10.07 -1.20
N HIS A 255 9.29 -9.38 -1.66
CA HIS A 255 9.10 -9.10 -3.09
C HIS A 255 9.69 -7.73 -3.47
N GLN A 256 10.31 -7.65 -4.64
CA GLN A 256 10.98 -6.44 -5.11
C GLN A 256 10.02 -5.26 -5.37
N ASP A 257 8.79 -5.56 -5.75
CA ASP A 257 7.73 -4.63 -6.16
C ASP A 257 6.80 -4.20 -5.02
N THR A 258 7.18 -4.49 -3.77
CA THR A 258 6.42 -4.09 -2.57
C THR A 258 6.74 -2.66 -2.19
N ASN A 259 5.70 -1.88 -1.92
CA ASN A 259 5.79 -0.51 -1.43
C ASN A 259 5.10 -0.37 -0.07
N LEU A 260 5.13 0.85 0.46
CA LEU A 260 4.30 1.23 1.61
C LEU A 260 2.81 1.02 1.25
N ALA A 261 1.99 0.63 2.23
CA ALA A 261 0.56 0.48 1.99
C ALA A 261 -0.05 1.81 1.55
N SER A 262 -0.91 1.78 0.53
CA SER A 262 -1.65 2.99 0.14
C SER A 262 -2.68 3.38 1.20
N SER A 263 -3.05 4.66 1.22
CA SER A 263 -4.06 5.19 2.12
C SER A 263 -5.40 4.52 1.87
N THR A 264 -6.08 4.12 2.95
CA THR A 264 -7.38 3.46 2.85
C THR A 264 -8.47 4.51 2.69
N LEU A 265 -9.07 4.56 1.50
CA LEU A 265 -10.22 5.41 1.23
C LEU A 265 -11.51 4.70 1.62
N ILE A 266 -12.34 5.35 2.43
CA ILE A 266 -13.55 4.76 3.00
C ILE A 266 -14.77 5.41 2.35
N LYS A 267 -15.46 4.67 1.47
CA LYS A 267 -16.70 5.13 0.81
C LYS A 267 -17.89 5.17 1.76
N ASP A 268 -18.04 4.15 2.60
CA ASP A 268 -19.10 4.04 3.61
C ASP A 268 -18.49 3.88 5.00
N TYR A 269 -18.54 4.95 5.79
CA TYR A 269 -17.96 4.97 7.14
C TYR A 269 -18.61 3.96 8.09
N ARG A 270 -19.86 3.53 7.84
CA ARG A 270 -20.53 2.50 8.64
C ARG A 270 -19.83 1.14 8.52
N LYS A 271 -19.14 0.90 7.41
CA LYS A 271 -18.38 -0.33 7.15
C LYS A 271 -16.94 -0.26 7.63
N LYS A 272 -16.52 0.84 8.27
CA LYS A 272 -15.15 1.04 8.77
C LYS A 272 -14.64 -0.16 9.58
N GLU A 273 -15.47 -0.69 10.49
CA GLU A 273 -15.07 -1.82 11.34
C GLU A 273 -14.82 -3.12 10.55
N ASN A 274 -15.43 -3.25 9.37
CA ASN A 274 -15.29 -4.39 8.47
C ASN A 274 -14.18 -4.22 7.42
N MET A 275 -13.34 -3.17 7.48
CA MET A 275 -12.26 -2.96 6.50
C MET A 275 -11.00 -3.79 6.79
N GLY A 276 -10.82 -4.27 8.02
CA GLY A 276 -9.67 -5.08 8.43
C GLY A 276 -8.48 -4.23 8.87
N ILE A 277 -7.82 -3.56 7.92
CA ILE A 277 -6.71 -2.63 8.18
C ILE A 277 -7.04 -1.31 7.49
N ILE A 278 -6.89 -0.21 8.23
CA ILE A 278 -7.04 1.15 7.74
C ILE A 278 -5.69 1.84 7.87
N VAL A 279 -5.16 2.35 6.76
CA VAL A 279 -3.90 3.06 6.71
C VAL A 279 -4.16 4.52 6.40
N GLN A 280 -3.60 5.42 7.20
CA GLN A 280 -3.67 6.87 7.02
C GLN A 280 -2.27 7.46 7.14
N TYR A 281 -2.01 8.54 6.41
CA TYR A 281 -0.73 9.25 6.47
C TYR A 281 -0.93 10.68 6.96
N MET A 282 -0.01 11.13 7.79
CA MET A 282 0.01 12.50 8.32
C MET A 282 1.42 13.05 8.30
N ILE A 283 1.57 14.31 7.92
CA ILE A 283 2.79 15.08 8.10
C ILE A 283 2.67 15.81 9.43
N ARG A 284 3.49 15.43 10.42
CA ARG A 284 3.60 16.12 11.70
C ARG A 284 4.75 17.10 11.62
N ILE A 285 4.46 18.37 11.93
CA ILE A 285 5.48 19.42 12.08
C ILE A 285 5.48 19.82 13.55
N LYS A 286 6.63 19.72 14.18
CA LYS A 286 6.86 20.05 15.59
C LYS A 286 7.95 21.12 15.69
N ALA A 287 7.55 22.32 16.09
CA ALA A 287 8.46 23.39 16.45
C ALA A 287 8.90 23.24 17.91
N VAL A 288 10.19 22.97 18.09
CA VAL A 288 10.80 22.83 19.40
C VAL A 288 11.16 24.21 19.92
N THR A 289 10.53 24.63 21.01
CA THR A 289 10.70 25.98 21.55
C THR A 289 11.76 26.02 22.65
N GLY A 290 12.21 27.22 23.00
CA GLY A 290 13.13 27.47 24.11
C GLY A 290 12.53 27.20 25.49
N PHE A 291 13.31 27.48 26.52
CA PHE A 291 12.94 27.26 27.93
C PHE A 291 11.62 27.97 28.27
N GLY A 292 10.69 27.27 28.92
CA GLY A 292 9.38 27.84 29.31
C GLY A 292 8.33 27.91 28.20
N GLY A 293 8.68 27.57 26.95
CA GLY A 293 7.73 27.32 25.87
C GLY A 293 7.34 25.85 25.80
N ARG A 294 6.05 25.57 25.61
CA ARG A 294 5.62 24.24 25.16
C ARG A 294 5.83 24.15 23.66
N ASP A 295 6.35 23.01 23.20
CA ASP A 295 6.49 22.73 21.78
C ASP A 295 5.16 22.90 21.04
N VAL A 296 5.23 23.52 19.87
CA VAL A 296 4.06 23.73 19.00
C VAL A 296 4.03 22.64 17.96
N GLN A 297 2.90 21.97 17.81
CA GLN A 297 2.72 20.87 16.86
C GLN A 297 1.50 21.09 15.97
N MET A 298 1.63 20.70 14.70
CA MET A 298 0.54 20.61 13.74
C MET A 298 0.65 19.32 12.94
N GLU A 299 -0.48 18.80 12.48
CA GLU A 299 -0.55 17.58 11.66
C GLU A 299 -1.38 17.84 10.40
N LEU A 300 -0.87 17.51 9.22
CA LEU A 300 -1.54 17.65 7.94
C LEU A 300 -1.83 16.24 7.39
N PRO A 301 -3.10 15.86 7.18
CA PRO A 301 -3.41 14.58 6.54
C PRO A 301 -3.02 14.60 5.07
N ILE A 302 -2.46 13.50 4.58
CA ILE A 302 -2.16 13.31 3.16
C ILE A 302 -2.66 11.94 2.69
N ILE A 303 -2.96 11.83 1.40
CA ILE A 303 -3.36 10.59 0.75
C ILE A 303 -2.19 10.12 -0.12
N LEU A 304 -1.50 9.07 0.34
CA LEU A 304 -0.50 8.36 -0.46
C LEU A 304 -1.14 7.19 -1.23
N CYS A 305 -0.97 7.12 -2.56
CA CYS A 305 -1.56 6.06 -3.39
C CYS A 305 -0.69 5.68 -4.61
N HIS A 306 -1.14 4.71 -5.41
CA HIS A 306 -0.47 4.34 -6.66
C HIS A 306 -0.95 5.22 -7.82
N ALA A 307 -0.03 5.54 -8.73
CA ALA A 307 -0.38 6.20 -9.99
C ALA A 307 -0.94 5.16 -10.97
N ARG A 308 -2.03 5.52 -11.66
CA ARG A 308 -2.53 4.70 -12.78
C ARG A 308 -1.58 4.89 -13.95
N GLN A 309 -0.69 3.93 -14.18
CA GLN A 309 0.00 3.83 -15.46
C GLN A 309 -1.05 3.36 -16.47
N GLN A 310 -1.49 4.25 -17.37
CA GLN A 310 -2.25 3.82 -18.54
C GLN A 310 -1.32 2.96 -19.40
N GLN A 311 -1.24 1.68 -19.08
CA GLN A 311 -0.85 0.71 -20.09
C GLN A 311 -2.03 0.68 -21.05
N GLU A 312 -1.94 1.43 -22.14
CA GLU A 312 -2.83 1.18 -23.26
C GLU A 312 -2.72 -0.32 -23.54
N ILE A 313 -3.84 -1.01 -23.40
CA ILE A 313 -3.92 -2.43 -23.73
C ILE A 313 -3.87 -2.49 -25.25
N ILE A 314 -2.68 -2.31 -25.82
CA ILE A 314 -2.43 -2.49 -27.23
C ILE A 314 -2.67 -3.98 -27.48
N LYS A 315 -3.58 -4.29 -28.39
CA LYS A 315 -3.82 -5.66 -28.81
C LYS A 315 -2.52 -6.16 -29.44
N ALA A 316 -2.00 -7.28 -28.95
CA ALA A 316 -0.91 -7.95 -29.63
C ALA A 316 -1.43 -8.38 -31.01
N GLU A 317 -0.81 -7.87 -32.08
CA GLU A 317 -1.17 -8.22 -33.45
C GLU A 317 -0.53 -9.56 -33.84
N GLU A 318 0.66 -9.85 -33.30
CA GLU A 318 1.39 -11.09 -33.54
C GLU A 318 1.68 -11.86 -32.24
N ALA A 319 1.91 -13.18 -32.35
CA ALA A 319 2.24 -14.04 -31.21
C ALA A 319 3.60 -13.68 -30.58
N ASP A 320 4.54 -13.16 -31.39
CA ASP A 320 5.90 -12.81 -30.96
C ASP A 320 5.95 -11.52 -30.12
N ASP A 321 4.85 -10.74 -30.09
CA ASP A 321 4.70 -9.59 -29.22
C ASP A 321 4.34 -9.98 -27.77
N LEU A 322 3.99 -11.25 -27.52
CA LEU A 322 3.63 -11.75 -26.19
C LEU A 322 4.85 -12.35 -25.47
N ILE A 323 5.24 -11.71 -24.37
CA ILE A 323 6.24 -12.25 -23.45
C ILE A 323 5.51 -13.03 -22.35
N ILE A 324 5.70 -14.34 -22.29
CA ILE A 324 5.09 -15.17 -21.25
C ILE A 324 6.05 -15.29 -20.06
N GLU A 325 5.72 -14.62 -18.96
CA GLU A 325 6.48 -14.61 -17.71
C GLU A 325 5.86 -15.53 -16.65
N GLU A 326 6.65 -15.98 -15.68
CA GLU A 326 6.08 -16.65 -14.51
C GLU A 326 5.31 -15.65 -13.63
N PHE A 327 4.18 -16.09 -13.08
CA PHE A 327 3.41 -15.27 -12.13
C PHE A 327 4.18 -14.95 -10.83
N LYS A 328 5.23 -15.72 -10.52
CA LYS A 328 6.05 -15.53 -9.32
C LYS A 328 6.70 -14.14 -9.34
N ARG A 329 6.53 -13.39 -8.25
CA ARG A 329 7.15 -12.06 -8.12
C ARG A 329 8.66 -12.20 -7.88
N PRO A 330 9.49 -11.34 -8.50
CA PRO A 330 10.91 -11.28 -8.22
C PRO A 330 11.18 -11.02 -6.73
N ALA A 331 12.18 -11.71 -6.19
CA ALA A 331 12.60 -11.48 -4.82
C ALA A 331 13.33 -10.14 -4.70
N ALA A 332 13.10 -9.42 -3.60
CA ALA A 332 13.86 -8.22 -3.27
C ALA A 332 15.32 -8.59 -3.05
N LYS A 333 16.24 -7.85 -3.69
CA LYS A 333 17.67 -7.94 -3.36
C LYS A 333 17.84 -7.48 -1.90
N GLN A 334 18.22 -8.41 -1.02
CA GLN A 334 18.62 -8.06 0.34
C GLN A 334 19.86 -7.18 0.24
N ARG A 335 19.81 -5.96 0.81
CA ARG A 335 21.05 -5.23 1.11
C ARG A 335 21.71 -6.02 2.23
N GLN A 336 22.96 -6.43 2.04
CA GLN A 336 23.82 -6.92 3.11
C GLN A 336 24.06 -5.75 4.07
N THR A 337 23.15 -5.52 5.00
CA THR A 337 23.33 -4.58 6.11
C THR A 337 22.86 -5.24 7.40
N THR A 338 23.36 -6.45 7.66
CA THR A 338 23.26 -7.09 8.99
C THR A 338 24.26 -8.25 9.18
N ASN A 339 25.47 -8.18 8.62
CA ASN A 339 26.53 -9.18 8.90
C ASN A 339 27.91 -8.58 9.24
N GLU A 340 28.05 -7.25 9.33
CA GLU A 340 29.33 -6.61 9.70
C GLU A 340 29.38 -6.10 11.15
N MET A 341 28.25 -5.99 11.86
CA MET A 341 28.27 -5.66 13.30
C MET A 341 28.51 -6.87 14.21
N GLU A 342 28.28 -8.11 13.76
CA GLU A 342 28.57 -9.31 14.56
C GLU A 342 30.04 -9.78 14.48
N LYS A 343 30.90 -9.10 13.70
CA LYS A 343 32.34 -9.42 13.59
C LYS A 343 33.26 -8.44 14.31
N MET A 344 32.73 -7.41 14.98
CA MET A 344 33.54 -6.48 15.80
C MET A 344 33.45 -6.74 17.31
N ASP A 345 32.54 -7.60 17.77
CA ASP A 345 32.45 -8.01 19.19
C ASP A 345 33.24 -9.29 19.51
N SER A 346 34.17 -9.67 18.63
CA SER A 346 35.10 -10.79 18.86
C SER A 346 36.54 -10.39 18.55
N TYR A 347 37.07 -9.37 19.24
CA TYR A 347 38.50 -9.21 19.50
C TYR A 347 38.75 -8.51 20.82
#